data_AF-A0A8J2RVX2-F1
#
_entry.id   AF-A0A8J2RVX2-F1
#
_cell.length_a   1.000
_cell.length_b   1.000
_cell.length_c   1.000
_cell.angle_alpha   90.00
_cell.angle_beta   90.00
_cell.angle_gamma   90.00
#
_symmetry.space_group_name_H-M   'P 1'
#
loop_
_entity.id
_entity.type
_entity.pdbx_description
1 polymer ?
#
loop_
_entity_poly.entity_id
_entity_poly.type
_entity_poly.pdbx_seq_one_letter_code
_entity_poly.pdbx_strand_id
1 'polypeptide(L)'
;MVGMLALSLLIAQAAAMGGFSGNDPCSPYPCGPNTDCMVSPLGVAVCRCKSGFFPKPDTITGCGPQCDDDDDCSNSQNCANGRCVNICEEGICGVGALCEPRNRRAICRCPSGYSGDPFTRCSPGNTDQRILTGSSSSHSSFNSNPFSSGSHRQTIVTGSSDFGGSSFNSGGGGGGSSFSSGSFSSAPAVGSSFSSAGSSFNSGGSTFGDDPCSNFRCGSNANCLTRSFRAACACRAGYEGDPYTGCRRSECVENTECPSDKVCHNFRCINPCSTSCGVDSECTVRNHVTVCQCPKGFTGDPFVSCTPSSSSSVLGRQSSDYCTPSPCGTNTKCRVENSRAVCSCQEGFMGNPIQGCRRECESDFECDASRACMNFRCQDPCGTCGTYADCNVRDLLLTICDDILGDLCNPNPCGTDADCKPGTDRQGNDRPVCFCRTGYLGDPLVGCRKGQCIDHADCSGNQACYGYQCVDPCTSTSSSRSSVCGIGARCDARNHGAVCSCPVGQDGDPLVECRASFRG
;
A
#
# COMPACT_ATOMS: atom_id res chain seq x y z
N MET A 1 26.33 65.95 0.81
CA MET A 1 26.06 64.57 0.34
C MET A 1 27.37 63.76 0.30
N VAL A 2 27.97 63.46 1.45
CA VAL A 2 29.23 62.67 1.54
C VAL A 2 29.16 61.77 2.79
N GLY A 3 28.17 60.87 2.83
CA GLY A 3 27.88 60.08 4.04
C GLY A 3 27.08 58.79 3.82
N MET A 4 26.88 58.36 2.57
CA MET A 4 26.15 57.11 2.23
C MET A 4 26.85 56.27 1.15
N LEU A 5 28.14 56.51 0.87
CA LEU A 5 28.93 55.74 -0.12
C LEU A 5 30.14 55.00 0.50
N ALA A 6 30.25 54.96 1.83
CA ALA A 6 31.32 54.25 2.54
C ALA A 6 30.89 52.91 3.18
N LEU A 7 29.59 52.59 3.18
CA LEU A 7 29.06 51.35 3.78
C LEU A 7 28.85 50.21 2.77
N SER A 8 28.93 50.51 1.46
CA SER A 8 28.75 49.54 0.37
C SER A 8 30.03 48.81 -0.05
N LEU A 9 31.23 49.25 0.40
CA LEU A 9 32.50 48.59 0.07
C LEU A 9 33.02 47.60 1.13
N LEU A 10 32.48 47.60 2.35
CA LEU A 10 32.90 46.67 3.42
C LEU A 10 32.10 45.36 3.48
N ILE A 11 31.00 45.26 2.75
CA ILE A 11 30.19 44.02 2.66
C ILE A 11 30.65 43.13 1.49
N ALA A 12 31.35 43.71 0.49
CA ALA A 12 31.80 43.02 -0.72
C ALA A 12 33.09 42.18 -0.58
N GLN A 13 33.70 42.09 0.61
CA GLN A 13 34.85 41.21 0.89
C GLN A 13 34.54 40.07 1.89
N ALA A 14 33.30 39.97 2.38
CA ALA A 14 32.86 38.86 3.24
C ALA A 14 32.21 37.70 2.46
N ALA A 15 32.06 37.81 1.13
CA ALA A 15 31.42 36.81 0.28
C ALA A 15 32.40 35.95 -0.57
N ALA A 16 33.72 36.12 -0.38
CA ALA A 16 34.76 35.44 -1.17
C ALA A 16 35.71 34.57 -0.32
N MET A 17 35.37 34.32 0.96
CA MET A 17 36.13 33.47 1.90
C MET A 17 35.22 32.36 2.46
N GLY A 18 34.34 31.81 1.60
CA GLY A 18 33.39 30.74 1.92
C GLY A 18 33.47 29.56 0.95
N GLY A 19 34.60 29.41 0.24
CA GLY A 19 34.87 28.28 -0.64
C GLY A 19 35.22 27.01 0.16
N PHE A 20 34.23 26.43 0.86
CA PHE A 20 34.33 25.06 1.35
C PHE A 20 34.32 24.11 0.14
N SER A 21 35.51 23.77 -0.36
CA SER A 21 35.66 22.63 -1.23
C SER A 21 35.26 21.36 -0.49
N GLY A 22 34.11 20.81 -0.89
CA GLY A 22 34.16 19.47 -1.46
C GLY A 22 34.03 18.29 -0.50
N ASN A 23 33.12 18.37 0.47
CA ASN A 23 32.36 17.18 0.88
C ASN A 23 30.90 17.41 0.50
N ASP A 24 30.53 17.03 -0.73
CA ASP A 24 29.13 16.76 -1.04
C ASP A 24 28.71 15.59 -0.13
N PRO A 25 27.73 15.74 0.77
CA PRO A 25 27.34 14.66 1.66
C PRO A 25 26.69 13.47 0.91
N CYS A 26 26.34 13.65 -0.38
CA CYS A 26 25.97 12.57 -1.29
C CYS A 26 27.19 11.90 -1.98
N SER A 27 28.42 12.14 -1.51
CA SER A 27 29.67 11.59 -2.08
C SER A 27 30.69 11.20 -0.99
N PRO A 28 31.11 9.91 -0.90
CA PRO A 28 30.59 8.77 -1.66
C PRO A 28 29.11 8.52 -1.33
N TYR A 29 28.35 8.05 -2.32
CA TYR A 29 26.89 7.96 -2.28
C TYR A 29 26.40 7.15 -1.05
N PRO A 30 25.80 7.80 -0.02
CA PRO A 30 25.53 7.17 1.28
C PRO A 30 24.19 6.42 1.32
N CYS A 31 23.45 6.44 0.22
CA CYS A 31 22.10 5.87 0.13
C CYS A 31 22.15 4.53 -0.60
N GLY A 32 21.24 3.62 -0.25
CA GLY A 32 21.19 2.27 -0.83
C GLY A 32 20.72 2.23 -2.28
N PRO A 33 20.63 1.04 -2.90
CA PRO A 33 20.08 0.89 -4.24
C PRO A 33 18.65 1.45 -4.36
N ASN A 34 18.30 1.88 -5.57
CA ASN A 34 16.99 2.47 -5.94
C ASN A 34 16.58 3.72 -5.14
N THR A 35 17.54 4.45 -4.57
CA THR A 35 17.29 5.78 -3.99
C THR A 35 17.75 6.92 -4.92
N ASP A 36 17.34 8.14 -4.58
CA ASP A 36 17.96 9.40 -4.94
C ASP A 36 18.44 10.11 -3.66
N CYS A 37 19.66 10.66 -3.69
CA CYS A 37 20.25 11.41 -2.58
C CYS A 37 20.06 12.91 -2.83
N MET A 38 19.56 13.63 -1.83
CA MET A 38 19.35 15.07 -1.88
C MET A 38 20.00 15.75 -0.68
N VAL A 39 20.66 16.89 -0.89
CA VAL A 39 21.22 17.68 0.22
C VAL A 39 20.11 18.56 0.83
N SER A 40 19.87 18.40 2.12
CA SER A 40 18.93 19.25 2.87
C SER A 40 19.46 20.67 3.08
N PRO A 41 18.61 21.67 3.40
CA PRO A 41 19.06 23.03 3.73
C PRO A 41 20.03 23.14 4.92
N LEU A 42 20.18 22.05 5.69
CA LEU A 42 21.10 21.94 6.83
C LEU A 42 22.43 21.25 6.46
N GLY A 43 22.66 20.91 5.19
CA GLY A 43 23.89 20.25 4.72
C GLY A 43 23.95 18.75 4.97
N VAL A 44 22.83 18.11 5.34
CA VAL A 44 22.75 16.65 5.58
C VAL A 44 22.20 15.95 4.34
N ALA A 45 22.78 14.80 3.96
CA ALA A 45 22.27 13.93 2.90
C ALA A 45 20.94 13.27 3.31
N VAL A 46 19.96 13.30 2.41
CA VAL A 46 18.63 12.72 2.60
C VAL A 46 18.37 11.73 1.47
N CYS A 47 18.21 10.46 1.84
CA CYS A 47 17.93 9.37 0.92
C CYS A 47 16.42 9.20 0.73
N ARG A 48 15.94 9.19 -0.51
CA ARG A 48 14.53 8.94 -0.86
C ARG A 48 14.43 7.83 -1.90
N CYS A 49 13.43 6.95 -1.80
CA CYS A 49 13.22 5.95 -2.84
C CYS A 49 12.84 6.60 -4.18
N LYS A 50 13.34 6.02 -5.27
CA LYS A 50 12.88 6.31 -6.63
C LYS A 50 11.42 5.92 -6.79
N SER A 51 10.70 6.63 -7.65
CA SER A 51 9.27 6.40 -7.91
C SER A 51 8.97 4.92 -8.19
N GLY A 52 8.10 4.33 -7.37
CA GLY A 52 7.70 2.92 -7.46
C GLY A 52 8.45 1.96 -6.53
N PHE A 53 9.53 2.41 -5.88
CA PHE A 53 10.27 1.63 -4.88
C PHE A 53 9.92 2.06 -3.45
N PHE A 54 10.02 1.13 -2.51
CA PHE A 54 9.69 1.28 -1.09
C PHE A 54 10.91 0.91 -0.23
N PRO A 55 11.11 1.53 0.95
CA PRO A 55 12.27 1.22 1.80
C PRO A 55 12.27 -0.26 2.24
N LYS A 56 13.41 -0.95 2.11
CA LYS A 56 13.59 -2.33 2.61
C LYS A 56 14.96 -2.46 3.32
N PRO A 57 15.04 -2.34 4.66
CA PRO A 57 14.03 -1.80 5.59
C PRO A 57 14.01 -0.27 5.66
N ASP A 58 15.05 0.41 5.18
CA ASP A 58 15.22 1.86 5.23
C ASP A 58 15.93 2.38 3.96
N THR A 59 15.93 3.70 3.74
CA THR A 59 16.51 4.31 2.52
C THR A 59 18.04 4.39 2.50
N ILE A 60 18.73 3.98 3.57
CA ILE A 60 20.20 3.86 3.62
C ILE A 60 20.61 2.45 3.19
N THR A 61 19.88 1.43 3.64
CA THR A 61 20.04 0.04 3.20
C THR A 61 19.59 -0.16 1.76
N GLY A 62 18.48 0.50 1.34
CA GLY A 62 18.01 0.54 -0.04
C GLY A 62 16.50 0.44 -0.18
N CYS A 63 16.02 0.66 -1.40
CA CYS A 63 14.60 0.51 -1.73
C CYS A 63 14.38 -0.68 -2.67
N GLY A 64 13.37 -1.48 -2.35
CA GLY A 64 12.92 -2.63 -3.14
C GLY A 64 11.55 -2.38 -3.78
N PRO A 65 11.04 -3.33 -4.60
CA PRO A 65 9.62 -3.36 -4.94
C PRO A 65 8.78 -3.56 -3.66
N GLN A 66 7.48 -3.30 -3.72
CA GLN A 66 6.57 -3.51 -2.58
C GLN A 66 6.52 -5.00 -2.17
N CYS A 67 6.58 -5.87 -3.15
CA CYS A 67 6.61 -7.33 -3.05
C CYS A 67 7.61 -7.86 -4.07
N ASP A 68 8.22 -8.99 -3.75
CA ASP A 68 9.05 -9.77 -4.66
C ASP A 68 8.26 -11.00 -5.15
N ASP A 69 7.41 -11.59 -4.29
CA ASP A 69 6.48 -12.68 -4.61
C ASP A 69 5.07 -12.44 -4.02
N ASP A 70 4.07 -13.26 -4.43
CA ASP A 70 2.70 -13.25 -3.91
C ASP A 70 2.63 -13.46 -2.37
N ASP A 71 3.67 -14.06 -1.79
CA ASP A 71 3.75 -14.33 -0.35
C ASP A 71 3.89 -13.05 0.49
N ASP A 72 4.51 -11.99 -0.05
CA ASP A 72 4.66 -10.68 0.60
C ASP A 72 3.34 -9.88 0.65
N CYS A 73 2.34 -10.30 -0.12
CA CYS A 73 1.06 -9.62 -0.24
C CYS A 73 -0.04 -10.24 0.64
N SER A 74 -1.02 -9.41 1.01
CA SER A 74 -2.19 -9.86 1.78
C SER A 74 -2.97 -10.96 1.05
N ASN A 75 -3.78 -11.74 1.78
CA ASN A 75 -4.57 -12.85 1.21
C ASN A 75 -5.56 -12.45 0.09
N SER A 76 -5.81 -11.14 -0.08
CA SER A 76 -6.63 -10.51 -1.12
C SER A 76 -5.84 -9.87 -2.26
N GLN A 77 -4.52 -9.99 -2.24
CA GLN A 77 -3.60 -9.39 -3.21
C GLN A 77 -2.63 -10.43 -3.77
N ASN A 78 -2.05 -10.12 -4.92
CA ASN A 78 -0.93 -10.84 -5.54
C ASN A 78 0.13 -9.83 -6.01
N CYS A 79 1.35 -10.30 -6.22
CA CYS A 79 2.45 -9.45 -6.64
C CYS A 79 2.48 -9.31 -8.17
N ALA A 80 2.16 -8.11 -8.66
CA ALA A 80 2.24 -7.79 -10.08
C ALA A 80 3.22 -6.62 -10.29
N ASN A 81 4.26 -6.85 -11.09
CA ASN A 81 5.29 -5.86 -11.42
C ASN A 81 5.94 -5.19 -10.18
N GLY A 82 6.14 -5.95 -9.10
CA GLY A 82 6.71 -5.45 -7.85
C GLY A 82 5.76 -4.61 -6.99
N ARG A 83 4.43 -4.74 -7.21
CA ARG A 83 3.39 -4.08 -6.42
C ARG A 83 2.31 -5.08 -6.01
N CYS A 84 1.82 -4.99 -4.78
CA CYS A 84 0.66 -5.78 -4.35
C CYS A 84 -0.62 -5.21 -4.97
N VAL A 85 -1.11 -5.86 -6.03
CA VAL A 85 -2.37 -5.52 -6.70
C VAL A 85 -3.51 -6.41 -6.19
N ASN A 86 -4.76 -6.02 -6.39
CA ASN A 86 -5.90 -6.79 -5.89
C ASN A 86 -6.16 -7.99 -6.82
N ILE A 87 -6.40 -9.17 -6.25
CA ILE A 87 -6.66 -10.40 -7.03
C ILE A 87 -7.95 -10.30 -7.87
N CYS A 88 -8.83 -9.34 -7.57
CA CYS A 88 -10.05 -9.04 -8.30
C CYS A 88 -9.94 -7.77 -9.18
N GLU A 89 -8.73 -7.38 -9.60
CA GLU A 89 -8.53 -6.33 -10.61
C GLU A 89 -9.19 -6.72 -11.95
N GLU A 90 -9.63 -5.72 -12.73
CA GLU A 90 -10.55 -5.92 -13.85
C GLU A 90 -9.99 -6.87 -14.93
N GLY A 91 -10.76 -7.92 -15.25
CA GLY A 91 -10.45 -8.86 -16.34
C GLY A 91 -10.16 -10.30 -15.90
N ILE A 92 -10.02 -10.58 -14.59
CA ILE A 92 -9.82 -11.96 -14.10
C ILE A 92 -11.13 -12.77 -14.07
N CYS A 93 -12.26 -12.11 -13.85
CA CYS A 93 -13.59 -12.71 -13.96
C CYS A 93 -14.32 -12.26 -15.23
N GLY A 94 -15.20 -13.13 -15.72
CA GLY A 94 -15.97 -12.92 -16.95
C GLY A 94 -16.99 -11.79 -16.82
N VAL A 95 -17.46 -11.28 -17.95
CA VAL A 95 -18.39 -10.15 -17.99
C VAL A 95 -19.67 -10.49 -17.22
N GLY A 96 -19.99 -9.69 -16.19
CA GLY A 96 -21.16 -9.90 -15.33
C GLY A 96 -20.97 -10.91 -14.20
N ALA A 97 -19.76 -11.43 -13.97
CA ALA A 97 -19.43 -12.24 -12.80
C ALA A 97 -18.94 -11.36 -11.63
N LEU A 98 -19.22 -11.82 -10.40
CA LEU A 98 -18.68 -11.27 -9.16
C LEU A 98 -17.34 -11.95 -8.84
N CYS A 99 -16.39 -11.20 -8.32
CA CYS A 99 -15.11 -11.72 -7.83
C CYS A 99 -15.04 -11.65 -6.30
N GLU A 100 -14.81 -12.79 -5.65
CA GLU A 100 -14.45 -12.87 -4.23
C GLU A 100 -12.98 -13.28 -4.10
N PRO A 101 -12.09 -12.49 -3.48
CA PRO A 101 -10.74 -12.95 -3.19
C PRO A 101 -10.75 -13.92 -2.01
N ARG A 102 -10.20 -15.14 -2.18
CA ARG A 102 -9.97 -16.08 -1.08
C ARG A 102 -8.64 -16.81 -1.25
N ASN A 103 -7.84 -16.87 -0.19
CA ASN A 103 -6.58 -17.62 -0.12
C ASN A 103 -5.68 -17.42 -1.36
N ARG A 104 -5.38 -16.16 -1.69
CA ARG A 104 -4.57 -15.75 -2.85
C ARG A 104 -5.12 -16.21 -4.23
N ARG A 105 -6.45 -16.38 -4.36
CA ARG A 105 -7.12 -16.70 -5.63
C ARG A 105 -8.40 -15.90 -5.83
N ALA A 106 -8.69 -15.58 -7.10
CA ALA A 106 -9.97 -15.03 -7.53
C ALA A 106 -11.01 -16.16 -7.57
N ILE A 107 -12.10 -16.00 -6.84
CA ILE A 107 -13.28 -16.87 -6.98
C ILE A 107 -14.34 -16.10 -7.75
N CYS A 108 -14.45 -16.41 -9.04
CA CYS A 108 -15.47 -15.86 -9.91
C CYS A 108 -16.81 -16.61 -9.74
N ARG A 109 -17.92 -15.88 -9.59
CA ARG A 109 -19.27 -16.45 -9.44
C ARG A 109 -20.30 -15.64 -10.22
N CYS A 110 -21.31 -16.29 -10.81
CA CYS A 110 -22.44 -15.55 -11.38
C CYS A 110 -23.38 -15.04 -10.26
N PRO A 111 -23.92 -13.81 -10.38
CA PRO A 111 -24.97 -13.31 -9.50
C PRO A 111 -26.22 -14.20 -9.51
N SER A 112 -27.02 -14.12 -8.44
CA SER A 112 -28.34 -14.76 -8.39
C SER A 112 -29.22 -14.34 -9.57
N GLY A 113 -29.83 -15.31 -10.24
CA GLY A 113 -30.62 -15.07 -11.46
C GLY A 113 -29.78 -15.00 -12.76
N TYR A 114 -28.45 -15.15 -12.68
CA TYR A 114 -27.57 -15.25 -13.84
C TYR A 114 -26.95 -16.65 -13.94
N SER A 115 -26.77 -17.13 -15.17
CA SER A 115 -26.18 -18.42 -15.53
C SER A 115 -25.14 -18.26 -16.64
N GLY A 116 -24.09 -19.06 -16.60
CA GLY A 116 -22.98 -18.99 -17.55
C GLY A 116 -21.69 -19.51 -16.92
N ASP A 117 -20.56 -19.30 -17.61
CA ASP A 117 -19.24 -19.52 -17.05
C ASP A 117 -18.75 -18.22 -16.36
N PRO A 118 -18.51 -18.23 -15.03
CA PRO A 118 -18.03 -17.06 -14.30
C PRO A 118 -16.67 -16.50 -14.77
N PHE A 119 -15.86 -17.26 -15.50
CA PHE A 119 -14.59 -16.77 -16.06
C PHE A 119 -14.75 -16.15 -17.46
N THR A 120 -15.86 -16.43 -18.16
CA THR A 120 -16.11 -15.93 -19.52
C THR A 120 -17.23 -14.88 -19.56
N ARG A 121 -18.44 -15.25 -19.13
CA ARG A 121 -19.63 -14.39 -19.08
C ARG A 121 -20.76 -15.01 -18.29
N CYS A 122 -21.39 -14.22 -17.44
CA CYS A 122 -22.68 -14.53 -16.83
C CYS A 122 -23.81 -13.82 -17.59
N SER A 123 -24.87 -14.56 -17.94
CA SER A 123 -26.04 -14.04 -18.67
C SER A 123 -27.32 -14.24 -17.84
N PRO A 124 -28.32 -13.36 -17.91
CA PRO A 124 -29.55 -13.53 -17.14
C PRO A 124 -30.24 -14.86 -17.51
N GLY A 125 -30.55 -15.67 -16.51
CA GLY A 125 -31.21 -16.96 -16.67
C GLY A 125 -32.69 -16.74 -17.01
N ASN A 126 -33.12 -17.24 -18.17
CA ASN A 126 -34.51 -17.12 -18.60
C ASN A 126 -35.43 -18.02 -17.75
N THR A 127 -35.94 -17.46 -16.66
CA THR A 127 -36.91 -18.09 -15.75
C THR A 127 -38.35 -17.82 -16.18
N ASP A 128 -38.68 -18.09 -17.45
CA ASP A 128 -40.08 -18.21 -17.87
C ASP A 128 -40.24 -19.09 -19.12
N GLN A 129 -40.55 -20.38 -18.90
CA GLN A 129 -41.49 -21.21 -19.69
C GLN A 129 -41.45 -22.67 -19.20
N ARG A 130 -42.36 -23.05 -18.29
CA ARG A 130 -42.82 -24.44 -18.15
C ARG A 130 -44.15 -24.58 -17.41
N ILE A 131 -45.25 -24.38 -18.14
CA ILE A 131 -46.57 -24.93 -17.80
C ILE A 131 -47.02 -25.77 -19.00
N LEU A 132 -47.28 -27.06 -18.75
CA LEU A 132 -47.79 -28.09 -19.69
C LEU A 132 -46.86 -28.34 -20.91
N THR A 133 -46.30 -29.54 -21.11
CA THR A 133 -46.95 -30.86 -21.03
C THR A 133 -46.05 -31.91 -20.35
N GLY A 134 -46.65 -32.97 -19.81
CA GLY A 134 -45.93 -34.03 -19.12
C GLY A 134 -45.42 -35.13 -20.06
N SER A 135 -44.27 -35.71 -19.71
CA SER A 135 -43.93 -37.11 -20.01
C SER A 135 -42.76 -37.56 -19.11
N SER A 136 -43.13 -38.31 -18.07
CA SER A 136 -42.44 -39.47 -17.47
C SER A 136 -40.90 -39.55 -17.33
N SER A 137 -40.51 -40.08 -16.16
CA SER A 137 -39.29 -40.88 -15.86
C SER A 137 -37.92 -40.18 -15.88
N SER A 138 -36.99 -40.40 -14.93
CA SER A 138 -37.03 -41.28 -13.74
C SER A 138 -35.90 -40.95 -12.75
N HIS A 139 -36.20 -41.07 -11.43
CA HIS A 139 -35.28 -41.33 -10.29
C HIS A 139 -34.17 -40.27 -10.01
N SER A 140 -34.03 -39.65 -8.82
CA SER A 140 -33.85 -40.20 -7.45
C SER A 140 -32.56 -41.04 -7.31
N SER A 141 -31.69 -40.90 -6.30
CA SER A 141 -31.79 -40.25 -4.98
C SER A 141 -30.42 -39.74 -4.46
N PHE A 142 -30.45 -39.04 -3.32
CA PHE A 142 -29.33 -38.82 -2.38
C PHE A 142 -28.41 -40.05 -2.17
N ASN A 143 -27.09 -39.86 -2.01
CA ASN A 143 -26.43 -39.95 -0.69
C ASN A 143 -24.98 -39.38 -0.67
N SER A 144 -24.39 -39.26 0.53
CA SER A 144 -23.17 -38.50 0.82
C SER A 144 -21.88 -39.32 1.03
N ASN A 145 -20.74 -38.84 0.49
CA ASN A 145 -19.33 -39.04 0.95
C ASN A 145 -18.76 -40.48 1.10
N PRO A 146 -17.44 -40.74 1.34
CA PRO A 146 -16.20 -39.97 1.08
C PRO A 146 -15.05 -40.78 0.40
N PHE A 147 -13.90 -40.11 0.14
CA PHE A 147 -12.49 -40.60 0.08
C PHE A 147 -12.02 -41.88 -0.69
N SER A 148 -10.97 -41.64 -1.51
CA SER A 148 -9.79 -42.50 -1.81
C SER A 148 -9.75 -43.63 -2.86
N SER A 149 -8.64 -43.58 -3.61
CA SER A 149 -7.81 -44.65 -4.23
C SER A 149 -8.41 -45.64 -5.26
N GLY A 150 -8.11 -45.38 -6.54
CA GLY A 150 -6.92 -45.98 -7.19
C GLY A 150 -7.07 -47.22 -8.09
N SER A 151 -6.58 -47.08 -9.35
CA SER A 151 -5.99 -48.14 -10.22
C SER A 151 -6.94 -49.22 -10.82
N HIS A 152 -6.77 -49.72 -12.05
CA HIS A 152 -5.80 -49.44 -13.14
C HIS A 152 -6.26 -50.07 -14.49
N ARG A 153 -5.58 -49.70 -15.60
CA ARG A 153 -5.60 -50.25 -16.99
C ARG A 153 -6.84 -49.89 -17.85
N GLN A 154 -6.80 -49.16 -18.97
CA GLN A 154 -5.86 -48.91 -20.11
C GLN A 154 -6.20 -49.69 -21.40
N THR A 155 -6.61 -48.97 -22.45
CA THR A 155 -6.16 -49.20 -23.84
C THR A 155 -6.18 -47.90 -24.68
N ILE A 156 -4.98 -47.36 -25.00
CA ILE A 156 -4.49 -46.78 -26.28
C ILE A 156 -5.54 -46.08 -27.22
N VAL A 157 -5.42 -44.81 -27.67
CA VAL A 157 -4.41 -44.23 -28.61
C VAL A 157 -4.24 -42.69 -28.45
N THR A 158 -2.98 -42.24 -28.25
CA THR A 158 -2.31 -40.91 -28.49
C THR A 158 -3.08 -39.58 -28.48
N GLY A 159 -2.63 -38.47 -27.88
CA GLY A 159 -1.37 -38.08 -27.20
C GLY A 159 -1.07 -36.57 -27.47
N SER A 160 -0.29 -35.76 -26.75
CA SER A 160 0.49 -35.80 -25.48
C SER A 160 0.97 -34.35 -25.20
N SER A 161 1.40 -33.84 -24.02
CA SER A 161 1.40 -34.27 -22.61
C SER A 161 1.85 -33.07 -21.71
N ASP A 162 1.53 -33.07 -20.41
CA ASP A 162 1.71 -31.95 -19.47
C ASP A 162 3.12 -31.70 -18.86
N PHE A 163 3.27 -30.48 -18.31
CA PHE A 163 4.10 -29.98 -17.18
C PHE A 163 5.30 -30.78 -16.60
N GLY A 164 6.46 -30.09 -16.55
CA GLY A 164 7.14 -29.72 -15.29
C GLY A 164 8.03 -30.73 -14.53
N GLY A 165 9.18 -30.26 -14.02
CA GLY A 165 9.89 -30.91 -12.90
C GLY A 165 11.42 -30.97 -13.00
N SER A 166 12.10 -30.34 -12.05
CA SER A 166 13.53 -30.52 -11.75
C SER A 166 13.71 -31.40 -10.51
N SER A 167 14.67 -32.35 -10.53
CA SER A 167 15.45 -32.74 -9.34
C SER A 167 16.55 -33.79 -9.60
N PHE A 168 17.56 -33.69 -8.74
CA PHE A 168 18.69 -34.56 -8.39
C PHE A 168 18.35 -36.08 -8.36
N ASN A 169 19.27 -37.05 -8.47
CA ASN A 169 20.61 -37.11 -7.84
C ASN A 169 21.55 -38.21 -8.42
N SER A 170 22.86 -38.05 -8.18
CA SER A 170 24.02 -39.01 -8.15
C SER A 170 24.06 -40.32 -8.96
N GLY A 171 25.24 -40.61 -9.57
CA GLY A 171 25.79 -42.00 -9.53
C GLY A 171 26.70 -42.54 -10.64
N GLY A 172 27.95 -42.07 -10.76
CA GLY A 172 29.13 -42.93 -11.00
C GLY A 172 29.46 -43.52 -12.40
N GLY A 173 30.64 -43.16 -12.92
CA GLY A 173 31.55 -44.13 -13.58
C GLY A 173 31.90 -43.92 -15.07
N GLY A 174 33.17 -43.64 -15.36
CA GLY A 174 33.83 -44.19 -16.57
C GLY A 174 34.39 -43.23 -17.65
N GLY A 175 35.59 -42.67 -17.42
CA GLY A 175 36.72 -42.74 -18.37
C GLY A 175 36.81 -41.82 -19.61
N GLY A 176 37.96 -41.13 -19.74
CA GLY A 176 38.71 -41.10 -21.02
C GLY A 176 39.02 -39.75 -21.68
N SER A 177 40.29 -39.29 -21.57
CA SER A 177 41.02 -38.35 -22.47
C SER A 177 40.44 -36.93 -22.69
N SER A 178 41.19 -35.82 -22.52
CA SER A 178 42.28 -35.32 -23.41
C SER A 178 41.77 -35.09 -24.86
N PHE A 179 42.07 -34.00 -25.58
CA PHE A 179 43.39 -33.43 -25.90
C PHE A 179 43.34 -31.91 -26.19
N SER A 180 44.50 -31.28 -26.33
CA SER A 180 44.72 -29.82 -26.42
C SER A 180 44.93 -29.28 -27.85
N SER A 181 45.19 -27.96 -27.94
CA SER A 181 45.74 -27.19 -29.09
C SER A 181 44.75 -26.76 -30.19
N GLY A 182 44.90 -25.60 -30.84
CA GLY A 182 45.92 -24.55 -30.65
C GLY A 182 45.61 -23.26 -31.43
N SER A 183 46.32 -22.18 -31.08
CA SER A 183 46.17 -20.82 -31.63
C SER A 183 46.49 -20.70 -33.13
N PHE A 184 46.01 -19.65 -33.81
CA PHE A 184 46.84 -18.46 -34.13
C PHE A 184 46.09 -17.36 -34.91
N SER A 185 46.51 -16.13 -34.62
CA SER A 185 46.09 -14.80 -35.08
C SER A 185 45.93 -14.59 -36.59
N SER A 186 45.06 -13.64 -36.98
CA SER A 186 45.45 -12.35 -37.61
C SER A 186 44.24 -11.46 -37.97
N ALA A 187 44.33 -10.17 -37.64
CA ALA A 187 43.59 -9.07 -38.31
C ALA A 187 44.51 -8.48 -39.41
N PRO A 188 44.07 -7.67 -40.41
CA PRO A 188 43.38 -6.39 -40.13
C PRO A 188 42.39 -5.84 -41.21
N ALA A 189 41.87 -4.64 -40.90
CA ALA A 189 41.59 -3.53 -41.83
C ALA A 189 40.28 -3.48 -42.69
N VAL A 190 39.43 -2.51 -42.32
CA VAL A 190 38.59 -1.57 -43.10
C VAL A 190 38.01 -1.95 -44.47
N GLY A 191 36.71 -1.67 -44.67
CA GLY A 191 36.08 -1.67 -46.00
C GLY A 191 34.57 -1.42 -45.94
N SER A 192 34.12 -0.28 -46.44
CA SER A 192 32.71 0.15 -46.42
C SER A 192 31.87 -0.50 -47.53
N SER A 193 30.55 -0.54 -47.30
CA SER A 193 29.51 -0.22 -48.29
C SER A 193 29.10 -1.23 -49.39
N PHE A 194 27.81 -1.56 -49.34
CA PHE A 194 26.86 -1.90 -50.43
C PHE A 194 27.22 -2.97 -51.48
N SER A 195 26.43 -4.05 -51.51
CA SER A 195 26.01 -4.70 -52.76
C SER A 195 24.69 -5.45 -52.56
N SER A 196 23.68 -5.08 -53.34
CA SER A 196 22.35 -5.68 -53.35
C SER A 196 22.09 -6.45 -54.65
N ALA A 197 21.85 -7.75 -54.52
CA ALA A 197 21.13 -8.62 -55.46
C ALA A 197 20.59 -9.77 -54.58
N GLY A 198 19.31 -10.13 -54.55
CA GLY A 198 18.37 -10.25 -55.67
C GLY A 198 18.45 -11.69 -56.20
N SER A 199 17.40 -12.51 -56.22
CA SER A 199 16.00 -12.31 -55.82
C SER A 199 15.35 -13.68 -55.56
N SER A 200 14.30 -13.74 -54.73
CA SER A 200 13.18 -14.67 -54.97
C SER A 200 11.98 -14.25 -54.13
N PHE A 201 10.97 -13.70 -54.78
CA PHE A 201 9.67 -13.45 -54.17
C PHE A 201 8.97 -14.78 -53.95
N ASN A 202 8.51 -15.04 -52.73
CA ASN A 202 7.33 -15.85 -52.54
C ASN A 202 6.32 -15.06 -51.70
N SER A 203 5.15 -14.82 -52.27
CA SER A 203 4.10 -14.01 -51.66
C SER A 203 3.37 -14.79 -50.58
N GLY A 204 3.97 -14.89 -49.39
CA GLY A 204 3.32 -15.33 -48.16
C GLY A 204 2.96 -14.12 -47.32
N GLY A 205 1.68 -14.00 -46.91
CA GLY A 205 1.21 -12.83 -46.18
C GLY A 205 1.90 -12.66 -44.83
N SER A 206 2.21 -11.41 -44.47
CA SER A 206 2.67 -11.03 -43.13
C SER A 206 1.60 -11.36 -42.09
N THR A 207 1.70 -12.53 -41.48
CA THR A 207 0.92 -12.86 -40.29
C THR A 207 1.55 -12.14 -39.09
N PHE A 208 0.70 -11.49 -38.30
CA PHE A 208 1.10 -10.76 -37.11
C PHE A 208 1.39 -11.80 -36.00
N GLY A 209 2.58 -12.40 -35.98
CA GLY A 209 2.85 -13.52 -35.06
C GLY A 209 4.25 -14.14 -35.02
N ASP A 210 5.20 -13.79 -35.89
CA ASP A 210 6.56 -14.36 -35.83
C ASP A 210 7.33 -13.84 -34.59
N ASP A 211 7.82 -14.74 -33.74
CA ASP A 211 8.64 -14.37 -32.57
C ASP A 211 9.98 -13.77 -33.04
N PRO A 212 10.27 -12.49 -32.73
CA PRO A 212 11.48 -11.82 -33.22
C PRO A 212 12.78 -12.45 -32.68
N CYS A 213 12.71 -13.25 -31.61
CA CYS A 213 13.86 -14.01 -31.12
C CYS A 213 14.24 -15.23 -31.98
N SER A 214 13.40 -15.64 -32.94
CA SER A 214 13.64 -16.84 -33.78
C SER A 214 14.92 -16.76 -34.64
N ASN A 215 15.32 -15.56 -35.06
CA ASN A 215 16.52 -15.33 -35.89
C ASN A 215 17.57 -14.43 -35.21
N PHE A 216 17.31 -13.94 -33.99
CA PHE A 216 18.20 -13.00 -33.30
C PHE A 216 19.07 -13.71 -32.25
N ARG A 217 20.39 -13.68 -32.44
CA ARG A 217 21.38 -14.30 -31.54
C ARG A 217 21.90 -13.27 -30.53
N CYS A 218 21.71 -13.54 -29.23
CA CYS A 218 22.33 -12.78 -28.16
C CYS A 218 23.76 -13.24 -27.85
N GLY A 219 24.49 -12.45 -27.06
CA GLY A 219 25.82 -12.79 -26.56
C GLY A 219 25.82 -14.03 -25.66
N SER A 220 27.01 -14.55 -25.35
CA SER A 220 27.14 -15.72 -24.48
C SER A 220 26.52 -15.46 -23.09
N ASN A 221 25.82 -16.45 -22.55
CA ASN A 221 25.08 -16.37 -21.28
C ASN A 221 23.96 -15.29 -21.22
N ALA A 222 23.49 -14.79 -22.37
CA ALA A 222 22.29 -13.97 -22.46
C ALA A 222 21.08 -14.76 -23.00
N ASN A 223 19.88 -14.29 -22.66
CA ASN A 223 18.60 -14.73 -23.21
C ASN A 223 18.05 -13.65 -24.15
N CYS A 224 17.37 -14.07 -25.21
CA CYS A 224 16.57 -13.17 -26.03
C CYS A 224 15.17 -13.01 -25.40
N LEU A 225 14.69 -11.78 -25.34
CA LEU A 225 13.39 -11.38 -24.82
C LEU A 225 12.67 -10.52 -25.86
N THR A 226 11.39 -10.77 -26.08
CA THR A 226 10.57 -9.96 -26.98
C THR A 226 10.05 -8.73 -26.25
N ARG A 227 10.58 -7.55 -26.56
CA ARG A 227 10.17 -6.25 -26.00
C ARG A 227 9.69 -5.33 -27.13
N SER A 228 8.48 -4.81 -27.00
CA SER A 228 7.86 -3.90 -28.00
C SER A 228 7.94 -4.43 -29.44
N PHE A 229 7.60 -5.71 -29.64
CA PHE A 229 7.66 -6.42 -30.93
C PHE A 229 9.07 -6.47 -31.57
N ARG A 230 10.14 -6.37 -30.77
CA ARG A 230 11.54 -6.52 -31.20
C ARG A 230 12.29 -7.47 -30.27
N ALA A 231 13.32 -8.11 -30.81
CA ALA A 231 14.26 -8.89 -30.03
C ALA A 231 15.18 -7.97 -29.21
N ALA A 232 15.30 -8.23 -27.92
CA ALA A 232 16.20 -7.55 -27.00
C ALA A 232 16.96 -8.60 -26.17
N CYS A 233 18.25 -8.38 -25.94
CA CYS A 233 19.05 -9.30 -25.14
C CYS A 233 19.10 -8.87 -23.67
N ALA A 234 19.06 -9.84 -22.76
CA ALA A 234 19.30 -9.65 -21.33
C ALA A 234 20.19 -10.78 -20.79
N CYS A 235 21.08 -10.49 -19.85
CA CYS A 235 21.89 -11.53 -19.22
C CYS A 235 21.01 -12.52 -18.43
N ARG A 236 21.45 -13.78 -18.34
CA ARG A 236 20.83 -14.76 -17.44
C ARG A 236 21.04 -14.36 -15.98
N ALA A 237 20.15 -14.80 -15.09
CA ALA A 237 20.32 -14.60 -13.64
C ALA A 237 21.70 -15.12 -13.19
N GLY A 238 22.40 -14.34 -12.35
CA GLY A 238 23.78 -14.61 -11.95
C GLY A 238 24.85 -14.25 -13.00
N TYR A 239 24.50 -13.51 -14.05
CA TYR A 239 25.44 -13.00 -15.04
C TYR A 239 25.27 -11.50 -15.30
N GLU A 240 26.38 -10.79 -15.48
CA GLU A 240 26.48 -9.35 -15.71
C GLU A 240 27.34 -9.08 -16.95
N GLY A 241 27.09 -7.99 -17.67
CA GLY A 241 27.86 -7.59 -18.85
C GLY A 241 26.97 -6.95 -19.91
N ASP A 242 27.50 -6.82 -21.13
CA ASP A 242 26.69 -6.45 -22.30
C ASP A 242 26.03 -7.72 -22.88
N PRO A 243 24.68 -7.84 -22.84
CA PRO A 243 23.99 -9.04 -23.30
C PRO A 243 24.01 -9.23 -24.82
N TYR A 244 24.48 -8.26 -25.59
CA TYR A 244 24.68 -8.40 -27.04
C TYR A 244 26.05 -8.98 -27.41
N THR A 245 27.08 -8.82 -26.57
CA THR A 245 28.43 -9.36 -26.80
C THR A 245 28.77 -10.55 -25.90
N GLY A 246 28.39 -10.52 -24.62
CA GLY A 246 28.51 -11.66 -23.70
C GLY A 246 28.49 -11.25 -22.22
N CYS A 247 27.83 -12.07 -21.40
CA CYS A 247 27.73 -11.88 -19.96
C CYS A 247 28.69 -12.82 -19.21
N ARG A 248 29.34 -12.29 -18.17
CA ARG A 248 30.22 -13.01 -17.23
C ARG A 248 29.46 -13.34 -15.94
N ARG A 249 29.81 -14.44 -15.28
CA ARG A 249 29.17 -14.85 -14.02
C ARG A 249 29.58 -13.93 -12.87
N SER A 250 28.65 -13.53 -12.02
CA SER A 250 28.94 -12.83 -10.75
C SER A 250 29.53 -13.79 -9.71
N GLU A 251 30.37 -13.30 -8.80
CA GLU A 251 30.87 -14.10 -7.66
C GLU A 251 29.80 -14.18 -6.57
N CYS A 252 29.04 -13.10 -6.39
CA CYS A 252 27.89 -12.99 -5.51
C CYS A 252 26.89 -11.97 -6.08
N VAL A 253 25.65 -12.02 -5.62
CA VAL A 253 24.59 -11.02 -5.77
C VAL A 253 24.17 -10.53 -4.38
N GLU A 254 24.19 -11.41 -3.38
CA GLU A 254 23.85 -11.10 -1.98
C GLU A 254 25.02 -11.36 -1.01
N ASN A 255 24.97 -10.73 0.16
CA ASN A 255 25.95 -10.96 1.23
C ASN A 255 25.98 -12.42 1.70
N THR A 256 24.82 -13.08 1.73
CA THR A 256 24.60 -14.48 2.11
C THR A 256 25.38 -15.49 1.26
N GLU A 257 25.74 -15.12 0.04
CA GLU A 257 26.55 -15.95 -0.89
C GLU A 257 28.06 -15.82 -0.62
N CYS A 258 28.48 -14.83 0.17
CA CYS A 258 29.86 -14.67 0.59
C CYS A 258 30.17 -15.44 1.89
N PRO A 259 31.45 -15.71 2.18
CA PRO A 259 31.89 -16.06 3.53
C PRO A 259 31.47 -15.03 4.59
N SER A 260 31.20 -15.45 5.83
CA SER A 260 30.70 -14.59 6.91
C SER A 260 31.61 -13.42 7.31
N ASP A 261 32.88 -13.46 6.90
CA ASP A 261 33.91 -12.44 7.06
C ASP A 261 34.01 -11.45 5.88
N LYS A 262 33.11 -11.56 4.89
CA LYS A 262 33.09 -10.76 3.65
C LYS A 262 31.70 -10.21 3.35
N VAL A 263 31.64 -9.22 2.47
CA VAL A 263 30.40 -8.63 1.92
C VAL A 263 30.39 -8.72 0.40
N CYS A 264 29.19 -8.81 -0.17
CA CYS A 264 29.01 -8.69 -1.61
C CYS A 264 28.99 -7.21 -2.01
N HIS A 265 29.97 -6.81 -2.82
CA HIS A 265 30.09 -5.44 -3.29
C HIS A 265 30.55 -5.43 -4.76
N ASN A 266 29.78 -4.80 -5.64
CA ASN A 266 29.97 -4.86 -7.09
C ASN A 266 30.18 -6.30 -7.60
N PHE A 267 29.26 -7.18 -7.18
CA PHE A 267 29.20 -8.60 -7.54
C PHE A 267 30.46 -9.43 -7.19
N ARG A 268 31.24 -8.97 -6.19
CA ARG A 268 32.42 -9.68 -5.64
C ARG A 268 32.46 -9.69 -4.12
N CYS A 269 33.00 -10.76 -3.56
CA CYS A 269 33.11 -10.95 -2.12
C CYS A 269 34.38 -10.29 -1.58
N ILE A 270 34.25 -9.06 -1.09
CA ILE A 270 35.35 -8.25 -0.55
C ILE A 270 35.39 -8.30 0.99
N ASN A 271 36.56 -8.06 1.57
CA ASN A 271 36.66 -7.82 3.01
C ASN A 271 36.36 -6.32 3.29
N PRO A 272 35.27 -5.99 4.00
CA PRO A 272 34.87 -4.61 4.26
C PRO A 272 35.83 -3.86 5.22
N CYS A 273 36.63 -4.57 6.02
CA CYS A 273 37.63 -3.93 6.89
C CYS A 273 38.69 -3.10 6.14
N SER A 274 38.84 -3.27 4.83
CA SER A 274 39.80 -2.53 4.02
C SER A 274 39.50 -1.03 3.89
N THR A 275 38.25 -0.59 4.18
CA THR A 275 37.80 0.80 4.01
C THR A 275 36.89 1.34 5.12
N SER A 276 36.44 0.51 6.08
CA SER A 276 35.35 0.88 7.00
C SER A 276 35.74 1.34 8.42
N CYS A 277 36.99 1.20 8.86
CA CYS A 277 37.39 1.52 10.24
C CYS A 277 38.48 2.60 10.31
N GLY A 278 38.51 3.32 11.43
CA GLY A 278 39.40 4.45 11.68
C GLY A 278 40.86 4.06 11.95
N VAL A 279 41.74 5.06 11.96
CA VAL A 279 43.18 4.84 12.20
C VAL A 279 43.41 4.31 13.62
N ASP A 280 44.32 3.34 13.77
CA ASP A 280 44.64 2.63 15.02
C ASP A 280 43.46 1.88 15.69
N SER A 281 42.42 1.54 14.90
CA SER A 281 41.33 0.66 15.33
C SER A 281 41.53 -0.80 14.90
N GLU A 282 40.94 -1.72 15.65
CA GLU A 282 40.85 -3.14 15.32
C GLU A 282 39.52 -3.40 14.58
N CYS A 283 39.58 -3.97 13.38
CA CYS A 283 38.40 -4.35 12.61
C CYS A 283 38.15 -5.86 12.66
N THR A 284 36.92 -6.24 12.97
CA THR A 284 36.43 -7.61 12.81
C THR A 284 35.15 -7.62 11.98
N VAL A 285 34.88 -8.70 11.25
CA VAL A 285 33.64 -8.88 10.49
C VAL A 285 32.83 -10.00 11.12
N ARG A 286 31.55 -9.74 11.39
CA ARG A 286 30.62 -10.71 11.96
C ARG A 286 29.32 -10.69 11.18
N ASN A 287 28.95 -11.83 10.58
CA ASN A 287 27.74 -11.99 9.79
C ASN A 287 27.59 -10.88 8.71
N HIS A 288 28.66 -10.66 7.93
CA HIS A 288 28.71 -9.62 6.88
C HIS A 288 28.65 -8.16 7.38
N VAL A 289 28.73 -7.92 8.69
CA VAL A 289 28.78 -6.56 9.29
C VAL A 289 30.17 -6.27 9.85
N THR A 290 30.70 -5.07 9.57
CA THR A 290 31.95 -4.57 10.17
C THR A 290 31.74 -4.12 11.61
N VAL A 291 32.68 -4.50 12.47
CA VAL A 291 32.76 -4.09 13.86
C VAL A 291 34.14 -3.51 14.09
N CYS A 292 34.21 -2.19 14.21
CA CYS A 292 35.42 -1.43 14.56
C CYS A 292 35.49 -1.24 16.07
N GLN A 293 36.64 -1.51 16.69
CA GLN A 293 36.86 -1.31 18.13
C GLN A 293 38.25 -0.72 18.41
N CYS A 294 38.39 0.17 19.39
CA CYS A 294 39.71 0.62 19.82
C CYS A 294 40.43 -0.49 20.63
N PRO A 295 41.70 -0.80 20.32
CA PRO A 295 42.46 -1.81 21.05
C PRO A 295 42.73 -1.40 22.51
N LYS A 296 43.08 -2.37 23.35
CA LYS A 296 43.33 -2.14 24.79
C LYS A 296 44.42 -1.11 25.01
N GLY A 297 44.12 -0.07 25.79
CA GLY A 297 45.03 1.06 26.04
C GLY A 297 44.89 2.21 25.04
N PHE A 298 43.91 2.16 24.14
CA PHE A 298 43.51 3.26 23.26
C PHE A 298 42.07 3.70 23.55
N THR A 299 41.76 4.95 23.25
CA THR A 299 40.45 5.59 23.39
C THR A 299 40.19 6.55 22.23
N GLY A 300 38.94 6.70 21.82
CA GLY A 300 38.56 7.48 20.65
C GLY A 300 37.29 6.93 19.99
N ASP A 301 37.06 7.34 18.75
CA ASP A 301 35.98 6.79 17.91
C ASP A 301 36.58 5.73 16.97
N PRO A 302 36.17 4.44 17.07
CA PRO A 302 36.71 3.37 16.24
C PRO A 302 36.47 3.54 14.72
N PHE A 303 35.53 4.37 14.29
CA PHE A 303 35.29 4.66 12.87
C PHE A 303 36.11 5.85 12.34
N VAL A 304 36.70 6.66 13.23
CA VAL A 304 37.50 7.85 12.88
C VAL A 304 38.97 7.65 13.22
N SER A 305 39.29 7.55 14.52
CA SER A 305 40.64 7.29 15.02
C SER A 305 40.62 6.94 16.51
N CYS A 306 41.44 5.97 16.88
CA CYS A 306 41.77 5.62 18.25
C CYS A 306 43.12 6.24 18.64
N THR A 307 43.25 6.72 19.88
CA THR A 307 44.48 7.36 20.39
C THR A 307 44.93 6.74 21.71
N PRO A 308 46.24 6.69 22.04
CA PRO A 308 46.71 6.09 23.29
C PRO A 308 46.08 6.76 24.52
N SER A 309 45.44 5.98 25.39
CA SER A 309 44.85 6.50 26.63
C SER A 309 45.96 6.90 27.59
N SER A 310 46.07 8.20 27.88
CA SER A 310 47.17 8.80 28.65
C SER A 310 47.10 8.48 30.15
N SER A 311 47.55 7.29 30.53
CA SER A 311 47.67 6.89 31.94
C SER A 311 48.87 7.58 32.64
N SER A 312 48.63 8.77 33.18
CA SER A 312 49.44 9.43 34.22
C SER A 312 48.54 10.42 34.96
N SER A 313 48.43 10.43 36.28
CA SER A 313 49.43 10.05 37.29
C SER A 313 48.80 9.57 38.60
N VAL A 314 49.54 8.77 39.36
CA VAL A 314 49.27 8.50 40.78
C VAL A 314 49.89 9.61 41.61
N LEU A 315 49.12 10.29 42.49
CA LEU A 315 49.51 10.71 43.85
C LEU A 315 48.42 11.56 44.57
N GLY A 316 47.73 10.93 45.52
CA GLY A 316 47.36 11.53 46.82
C GLY A 316 46.36 12.70 46.92
N ARG A 317 45.10 12.38 47.26
CA ARG A 317 44.44 12.88 48.50
C ARG A 317 43.14 12.12 48.79
N GLN A 318 42.83 11.91 50.08
CA GLN A 318 41.54 11.40 50.50
C GLN A 318 40.45 12.46 50.31
N SER A 319 39.45 12.20 49.48
CA SER A 319 38.08 12.67 49.67
C SER A 319 37.13 11.94 48.71
N SER A 320 36.27 11.09 49.27
CA SER A 320 34.83 10.95 48.99
C SER A 320 34.28 10.69 47.57
N ASP A 321 35.05 10.85 46.49
CA ASP A 321 34.49 11.03 45.14
C ASP A 321 34.48 9.73 44.31
N TYR A 322 33.79 8.72 44.83
CA TYR A 322 33.59 7.42 44.16
C TYR A 322 32.87 7.53 42.80
N CYS A 323 32.33 8.70 42.46
CA CYS A 323 31.64 8.99 41.20
C CYS A 323 32.47 9.81 40.20
N THR A 324 33.76 10.09 40.49
CA THR A 324 34.62 10.93 39.65
C THR A 324 36.00 10.29 39.45
N PRO A 325 36.29 9.66 38.29
CA PRO A 325 35.37 9.40 37.17
C PRO A 325 34.28 8.39 37.54
N SER A 326 33.12 8.49 36.89
CA SER A 326 31.98 7.61 37.18
C SER A 326 32.28 6.16 36.80
N PRO A 327 32.15 5.19 37.73
CA PRO A 327 32.23 3.76 37.41
C PRO A 327 30.91 3.20 36.85
N CYS A 328 29.89 4.05 36.69
CA CYS A 328 28.59 3.69 36.15
C CYS A 328 28.53 3.93 34.63
N GLY A 329 27.77 3.10 33.93
CA GLY A 329 27.57 3.22 32.48
C GLY A 329 26.70 4.42 32.06
N THR A 330 26.47 4.60 30.77
CA THR A 330 25.68 5.71 30.22
C THR A 330 24.22 5.73 30.70
N ASN A 331 23.61 6.91 30.75
CA ASN A 331 22.23 7.14 31.22
C ASN A 331 21.94 6.67 32.66
N THR A 332 22.96 6.75 33.53
CA THR A 332 22.85 6.39 34.95
C THR A 332 23.05 7.60 35.87
N LYS A 333 22.70 7.41 37.14
CA LYS A 333 22.98 8.30 38.25
C LYS A 333 23.91 7.57 39.22
N CYS A 334 25.10 8.11 39.43
CA CYS A 334 26.01 7.64 40.47
C CYS A 334 25.65 8.31 41.80
N ARG A 335 25.57 7.52 42.87
CA ARG A 335 25.40 8.02 44.26
C ARG A 335 26.37 7.28 45.19
N VAL A 336 26.87 7.97 46.20
CA VAL A 336 27.73 7.34 47.22
C VAL A 336 26.87 6.83 48.36
N GLU A 337 26.90 5.53 48.62
CA GLU A 337 26.31 4.91 49.81
C GLU A 337 27.34 3.99 50.48
N ASN A 338 27.51 4.08 51.80
CA ASN A 338 28.43 3.23 52.56
C ASN A 338 29.85 3.16 51.94
N SER A 339 30.38 4.31 51.53
CA SER A 339 31.73 4.43 50.95
C SER A 339 31.97 3.57 49.70
N ARG A 340 30.95 3.42 48.85
CA ARG A 340 31.04 2.85 47.50
C ARG A 340 30.15 3.63 46.53
N ALA A 341 30.52 3.61 45.25
CA ALA A 341 29.61 4.03 44.18
C ALA A 341 28.47 3.03 44.05
N VAL A 342 27.24 3.54 44.04
CA VAL A 342 26.03 2.80 43.69
C VAL A 342 25.46 3.45 42.45
N CYS A 343 25.29 2.65 41.41
CA CYS A 343 24.78 3.07 40.11
C CYS A 343 23.30 2.70 40.00
N SER A 344 22.46 3.65 39.60
CA SER A 344 21.06 3.41 39.24
C SER A 344 20.77 4.00 37.86
N CYS A 345 19.83 3.44 37.10
CA CYS A 345 19.36 4.10 35.88
C CYS A 345 18.75 5.48 36.20
N GLN A 346 18.79 6.41 35.25
CA GLN A 346 17.99 7.64 35.33
C GLN A 346 16.50 7.32 35.12
N GLU A 347 15.61 8.22 35.52
CA GLU A 347 14.16 8.01 35.37
C GLU A 347 13.79 7.79 33.89
N GLY A 348 12.97 6.78 33.61
CA GLY A 348 12.62 6.36 32.25
C GLY A 348 13.64 5.44 31.56
N PHE A 349 14.78 5.15 32.17
CA PHE A 349 15.78 4.20 31.65
C PHE A 349 15.80 2.89 32.46
N MET A 350 16.09 1.79 31.78
CA MET A 350 16.16 0.43 32.31
C MET A 350 17.41 -0.31 31.78
N GLY A 351 17.79 -1.40 32.45
CA GLY A 351 18.98 -2.18 32.11
C GLY A 351 19.96 -2.31 33.27
N ASN A 352 21.24 -2.50 32.97
CA ASN A 352 22.30 -2.71 33.97
C ASN A 352 23.07 -1.40 34.22
N PRO A 353 22.96 -0.75 35.39
CA PRO A 353 23.63 0.53 35.65
C PRO A 353 25.17 0.51 35.62
N ILE A 354 25.81 -0.66 35.61
CA ILE A 354 27.26 -0.78 35.46
C ILE A 354 27.68 -0.74 33.98
N GLN A 355 26.84 -1.25 33.08
CA GLN A 355 27.12 -1.30 31.64
C GLN A 355 26.52 -0.11 30.88
N GLY A 356 25.39 0.40 31.36
CA GLY A 356 24.61 1.48 30.76
C GLY A 356 23.14 1.13 30.75
N CYS A 357 22.28 2.14 30.88
CA CYS A 357 20.84 1.98 30.78
C CYS A 357 20.33 2.51 29.43
N ARG A 358 19.30 1.84 28.90
CA ARG A 358 18.59 2.22 27.68
C ARG A 358 17.13 2.52 27.98
N ARG A 359 16.39 3.06 27.03
CA ARG A 359 14.94 3.29 27.17
C ARG A 359 14.17 1.99 26.95
N GLU A 360 12.88 1.94 27.27
CA GLU A 360 12.07 0.72 27.04
C GLU A 360 11.99 0.41 25.55
N CYS A 361 11.87 1.46 24.73
CA CYS A 361 11.89 1.47 23.28
C CYS A 361 12.45 2.81 22.76
N GLU A 362 13.00 2.81 21.54
CA GLU A 362 13.23 4.04 20.75
C GLU A 362 12.33 4.11 19.49
N SER A 363 11.79 2.96 19.08
CA SER A 363 10.90 2.79 17.93
C SER A 363 9.77 1.80 18.24
N ASP A 364 8.67 1.85 17.48
CA ASP A 364 7.51 0.97 17.69
C ASP A 364 7.84 -0.53 17.51
N PHE A 365 8.84 -0.84 16.69
CA PHE A 365 9.35 -2.20 16.43
C PHE A 365 9.97 -2.88 17.65
N GLU A 366 10.30 -2.13 18.70
CA GLU A 366 10.84 -2.67 19.96
C GLU A 366 9.75 -3.06 20.97
N CYS A 367 8.48 -2.75 20.67
CA CYS A 367 7.32 -3.09 21.48
C CYS A 367 6.61 -4.35 20.97
N ASP A 368 5.88 -5.05 21.85
CA ASP A 368 4.98 -6.14 21.45
C ASP A 368 3.94 -5.65 20.44
N ALA A 369 3.45 -6.53 19.56
CA ALA A 369 2.57 -6.21 18.43
C ALA A 369 1.21 -5.53 18.75
N SER A 370 0.92 -5.24 20.02
CA SER A 370 -0.26 -4.49 20.50
C SER A 370 0.10 -3.19 21.24
N ARG A 371 1.36 -2.75 21.16
CA ARG A 371 1.91 -1.60 21.89
C ARG A 371 2.80 -0.77 20.96
N ALA A 372 2.78 0.54 21.14
CA ALA A 372 3.60 1.51 20.40
C ALA A 372 4.55 2.25 21.35
N CYS A 373 5.63 2.79 20.81
CA CYS A 373 6.67 3.49 21.56
C CYS A 373 6.29 4.96 21.79
N MET A 374 5.51 5.22 22.83
CA MET A 374 5.08 6.56 23.19
C MET A 374 5.87 7.10 24.38
N ASN A 375 6.56 8.22 24.19
CA ASN A 375 7.46 8.82 25.20
C ASN A 375 8.50 7.83 25.75
N PHE A 376 9.08 7.03 24.84
CA PHE A 376 10.12 6.01 25.14
C PHE A 376 9.68 4.90 26.09
N ARG A 377 8.36 4.66 26.14
CA ARG A 377 7.69 3.62 26.91
C ARG A 377 6.74 2.87 25.98
N CYS A 378 6.72 1.54 26.06
CA CYS A 378 5.75 0.76 25.30
C CYS A 378 4.37 0.96 25.93
N GLN A 379 3.45 1.56 25.19
CA GLN A 379 2.12 1.91 25.67
C GLN A 379 1.08 1.49 24.63
N ASP A 380 -0.15 1.24 25.07
CA ASP A 380 -1.24 0.86 24.19
C ASP A 380 -1.63 2.06 23.28
N PRO A 381 -1.46 2.00 21.95
CA PRO A 381 -1.79 3.10 21.03
C PRO A 381 -3.30 3.37 20.98
N CYS A 382 -4.14 2.39 21.31
CA CYS A 382 -5.60 2.48 21.24
C CYS A 382 -6.19 3.43 22.28
N GLY A 383 -5.41 3.85 23.29
CA GLY A 383 -5.84 4.84 24.29
C GLY A 383 -6.12 6.25 23.74
N THR A 384 -5.88 6.50 22.45
CA THR A 384 -6.21 7.76 21.77
C THR A 384 -7.37 7.65 20.77
N CYS A 385 -7.83 6.44 20.43
CA CYS A 385 -9.04 6.26 19.62
C CYS A 385 -10.30 6.67 20.43
N GLY A 386 -11.35 7.11 19.74
CA GLY A 386 -12.63 7.44 20.37
C GLY A 386 -13.30 6.24 21.04
N THR A 387 -14.26 6.48 21.94
CA THR A 387 -14.89 5.43 22.78
C THR A 387 -15.60 4.30 22.02
N TYR A 388 -15.77 4.43 20.70
CA TYR A 388 -16.48 3.48 19.83
C TYR A 388 -15.77 3.26 18.47
N ALA A 389 -14.44 3.39 18.41
CA ALA A 389 -13.66 2.90 17.27
C ALA A 389 -13.06 1.53 17.60
N ASP A 390 -13.11 0.59 16.65
CA ASP A 390 -12.36 -0.66 16.80
C ASP A 390 -10.89 -0.42 16.45
N CYS A 391 -9.99 -0.82 17.32
CA CYS A 391 -8.57 -0.51 17.19
C CYS A 391 -7.83 -1.68 16.52
N ASN A 392 -7.87 -1.72 15.19
CA ASN A 392 -7.17 -2.73 14.42
C ASN A 392 -5.70 -2.34 14.23
N VAL A 393 -4.83 -2.84 15.11
CA VAL A 393 -3.37 -2.76 14.93
C VAL A 393 -2.96 -3.67 13.77
N ARG A 394 -2.88 -3.12 12.56
CA ARG A 394 -2.34 -3.80 11.38
C ARG A 394 -0.97 -3.24 11.01
N ASP A 395 0.03 -4.11 11.04
CA ASP A 395 1.35 -3.95 10.42
C ASP A 395 2.11 -2.65 10.75
N LEU A 396 2.42 -2.45 12.04
CA LEU A 396 3.43 -1.56 12.65
C LEU A 396 3.51 -0.07 12.22
N LEU A 397 2.68 0.39 11.28
CA LEU A 397 2.74 1.74 10.69
C LEU A 397 1.37 2.42 10.60
N LEU A 398 0.28 1.69 10.91
CA LEU A 398 -1.09 2.19 10.83
C LEU A 398 -1.89 1.73 12.06
N THR A 399 -2.04 2.63 13.04
CA THR A 399 -3.16 2.53 13.99
C THR A 399 -4.41 2.95 13.23
N ILE A 400 -5.17 1.97 12.73
CA ILE A 400 -6.47 2.22 12.13
C ILE A 400 -7.49 2.21 13.27
N CYS A 401 -7.94 3.38 13.70
CA CYS A 401 -9.21 3.49 14.41
C CYS A 401 -10.31 3.27 13.34
N ASP A 402 -10.85 2.06 13.24
CA ASP A 402 -11.99 1.78 12.36
C ASP A 402 -13.24 2.42 13.00
N ASP A 403 -13.71 3.53 12.41
CA ASP A 403 -14.93 4.21 12.86
C ASP A 403 -16.16 3.31 12.66
N ILE A 404 -16.71 2.78 13.76
CA ILE A 404 -17.93 1.94 13.77
C ILE A 404 -19.18 2.74 13.32
N LEU A 405 -19.06 4.05 13.07
CA LEU A 405 -20.08 4.89 12.42
C LEU A 405 -20.52 4.39 11.03
N GLY A 406 -19.76 3.49 10.38
CA GLY A 406 -20.17 2.78 9.16
C GLY A 406 -21.19 1.64 9.37
N ASP A 407 -21.35 1.13 10.60
CA ASP A 407 -22.04 -0.15 10.85
C ASP A 407 -23.52 0.01 11.29
N LEU A 408 -23.91 1.17 11.82
CA LEU A 408 -25.28 1.44 12.30
C LEU A 408 -26.39 1.17 11.26
N CYS A 409 -26.05 1.23 9.97
CA CYS A 409 -26.98 1.07 8.86
C CYS A 409 -26.70 -0.17 8.00
N ASN A 410 -25.84 -1.10 8.45
CA ASN A 410 -25.41 -2.27 7.70
C ASN A 410 -25.51 -3.56 8.55
N PRO A 411 -26.42 -4.52 8.24
CA PRO A 411 -27.48 -4.43 7.24
C PRO A 411 -28.52 -3.35 7.63
N ASN A 412 -29.18 -2.76 6.62
CA ASN A 412 -30.16 -1.69 6.83
C ASN A 412 -31.28 -2.14 7.80
N PRO A 413 -31.42 -1.51 8.99
CA PRO A 413 -32.41 -1.91 9.99
C PRO A 413 -33.80 -1.30 9.75
N CYS A 414 -33.97 -0.51 8.68
CA CYS A 414 -35.21 0.17 8.35
C CYS A 414 -36.18 -0.72 7.54
N GLY A 415 -37.44 -0.29 7.44
CA GLY A 415 -38.46 -0.97 6.64
C GLY A 415 -38.19 -0.95 5.14
N THR A 416 -38.97 -1.71 4.37
CA THR A 416 -38.84 -1.74 2.89
C THR A 416 -38.98 -0.35 2.28
N ASP A 417 -38.12 -0.02 1.31
CA ASP A 417 -38.03 1.31 0.66
C ASP A 417 -37.75 2.51 1.60
N ALA A 418 -37.27 2.24 2.82
CA ALA A 418 -36.66 3.24 3.69
C ALA A 418 -35.12 3.19 3.62
N ASP A 419 -34.51 4.37 3.69
CA ASP A 419 -33.06 4.53 3.79
C ASP A 419 -32.66 4.84 5.25
N CYS A 420 -31.46 4.41 5.62
CA CYS A 420 -30.87 4.62 6.94
C CYS A 420 -29.75 5.66 6.87
N LYS A 421 -29.64 6.52 7.89
CA LYS A 421 -28.46 7.33 8.18
C LYS A 421 -28.07 7.21 9.66
N PRO A 422 -26.78 7.29 10.00
CA PRO A 422 -26.34 7.51 11.37
C PRO A 422 -26.91 8.83 11.93
N GLY A 423 -27.19 8.85 13.22
CA GLY A 423 -27.60 10.03 13.96
C GLY A 423 -27.63 9.74 15.46
N THR A 424 -28.06 10.69 16.28
CA THR A 424 -28.08 10.55 17.74
C THR A 424 -29.50 10.65 18.32
N ASP A 425 -29.68 10.08 19.51
CA ASP A 425 -30.87 10.32 20.33
C ASP A 425 -30.80 11.66 21.09
N ARG A 426 -31.80 11.96 21.93
CA ARG A 426 -31.84 13.21 22.71
C ARG A 426 -30.88 13.21 23.91
N GLN A 427 -30.26 12.08 24.22
CA GLN A 427 -29.26 11.91 25.25
C GLN A 427 -27.83 11.98 24.67
N GLY A 428 -27.68 11.96 23.35
CA GLY A 428 -26.42 12.00 22.62
C GLY A 428 -25.85 10.63 22.25
N ASN A 429 -26.60 9.54 22.43
CA ASN A 429 -26.17 8.20 22.02
C ASN A 429 -26.44 7.98 20.53
N ASP A 430 -25.52 7.32 19.84
CA ASP A 430 -25.67 6.99 18.42
C ASP A 430 -26.77 5.95 18.17
N ARG A 431 -27.59 6.17 17.14
CA ARG A 431 -28.66 5.28 16.70
C ARG A 431 -28.98 5.41 15.21
N PRO A 432 -29.43 4.34 14.53
CA PRO A 432 -29.91 4.44 13.16
C PRO A 432 -31.17 5.31 13.07
N VAL A 433 -31.18 6.20 12.07
CA VAL A 433 -32.30 7.08 11.74
C VAL A 433 -32.84 6.69 10.37
N CYS A 434 -34.04 6.12 10.38
CA CYS A 434 -34.75 5.68 9.18
C CYS A 434 -35.63 6.80 8.61
N PHE A 435 -35.63 6.96 7.28
CA PHE A 435 -36.51 7.87 6.56
C PHE A 435 -36.94 7.26 5.21
N CYS A 436 -38.13 7.58 4.73
CA CYS A 436 -38.57 7.15 3.40
C CYS A 436 -37.78 7.86 2.31
N ARG A 437 -37.51 7.18 1.19
CA ARG A 437 -36.94 7.80 -0.01
C ARG A 437 -37.81 8.95 -0.52
N THR A 438 -37.19 9.88 -1.23
CA THR A 438 -37.90 10.91 -2.01
C THR A 438 -38.96 10.27 -2.90
N GLY A 439 -40.20 10.73 -2.80
CA GLY A 439 -41.34 10.15 -3.52
C GLY A 439 -41.97 8.92 -2.84
N TYR A 440 -41.62 8.62 -1.58
CA TYR A 440 -42.25 7.56 -0.76
C TYR A 440 -42.76 8.14 0.57
N LEU A 441 -43.84 7.56 1.08
CA LEU A 441 -44.45 7.92 2.37
C LEU A 441 -44.78 6.66 3.18
N GLY A 442 -44.86 6.78 4.51
CA GLY A 442 -45.15 5.65 5.41
C GLY A 442 -44.45 5.83 6.75
N ASP A 443 -44.36 4.73 7.50
CA ASP A 443 -43.47 4.64 8.67
C ASP A 443 -42.13 4.04 8.21
N PRO A 444 -41.01 4.77 8.29
CA PRO A 444 -39.70 4.27 7.86
C PRO A 444 -39.18 3.04 8.62
N LEU A 445 -39.74 2.71 9.79
CA LEU A 445 -39.38 1.51 10.56
C LEU A 445 -40.19 0.27 10.14
N VAL A 446 -41.37 0.46 9.54
CA VAL A 446 -42.27 -0.63 9.12
C VAL A 446 -42.17 -0.88 7.61
N GLY A 447 -42.14 0.20 6.83
CA GLY A 447 -42.10 0.15 5.38
C GLY A 447 -42.70 1.41 4.75
N CYS A 448 -42.02 1.90 3.72
CA CYS A 448 -42.43 3.03 2.91
C CYS A 448 -43.16 2.54 1.65
N ARG A 449 -44.13 3.31 1.17
CA ARG A 449 -44.88 3.05 -0.06
C ARG A 449 -44.73 4.21 -1.03
N LYS A 450 -44.65 3.92 -2.32
CA LYS A 450 -44.52 4.94 -3.37
C LYS A 450 -45.70 5.93 -3.31
N GLY A 451 -45.36 7.21 -3.36
CA GLY A 451 -46.28 8.33 -3.43
C GLY A 451 -46.97 8.46 -4.79
N GLN A 452 -47.98 9.32 -4.82
CA GLN A 452 -48.75 9.62 -6.03
C GLN A 452 -48.06 10.66 -6.91
N CYS A 453 -47.19 11.47 -6.32
CA CYS A 453 -46.48 12.58 -6.95
C CYS A 453 -45.12 12.79 -6.30
N ILE A 454 -44.21 13.42 -7.03
CA ILE A 454 -42.95 13.99 -6.54
C ILE A 454 -43.06 15.52 -6.59
N ASP A 455 -43.58 16.05 -7.70
CA ASP A 455 -43.79 17.47 -7.95
C ASP A 455 -45.27 17.80 -8.19
N HIS A 456 -45.63 19.08 -8.07
CA HIS A 456 -47.03 19.51 -8.27
C HIS A 456 -47.58 19.14 -9.67
N ALA A 457 -46.73 19.12 -10.70
CA ALA A 457 -47.10 18.80 -12.08
C ALA A 457 -47.52 17.33 -12.30
N ASP A 458 -47.20 16.42 -11.37
CA ASP A 458 -47.66 15.02 -11.42
C ASP A 458 -49.15 14.89 -11.06
N CYS A 459 -49.73 15.92 -10.43
CA CYS A 459 -51.12 15.95 -10.00
C CYS A 459 -52.02 16.62 -11.06
N SER A 460 -53.33 16.39 -10.96
CA SER A 460 -54.31 17.14 -11.77
C SER A 460 -54.20 18.64 -11.48
N GLY A 461 -54.53 19.51 -12.44
CA GLY A 461 -54.34 20.98 -12.30
C GLY A 461 -55.12 21.66 -11.15
N ASN A 462 -56.09 20.95 -10.56
CA ASN A 462 -56.85 21.31 -9.36
C ASN A 462 -56.33 20.63 -8.07
N GLN A 463 -55.17 20.01 -8.11
CA GLN A 463 -54.52 19.31 -7.00
C GLN A 463 -53.06 19.73 -6.91
N ALA A 464 -52.51 19.70 -5.69
CA ALA A 464 -51.13 20.01 -5.40
C ALA A 464 -50.44 18.79 -4.80
N CYS A 465 -49.16 18.60 -5.13
CA CYS A 465 -48.35 17.58 -4.46
C CYS A 465 -47.89 18.09 -3.10
N TYR A 466 -48.38 17.50 -2.01
CA TYR A 466 -47.90 17.74 -0.65
C TYR A 466 -47.65 16.40 0.05
N GLY A 467 -46.47 16.21 0.64
CA GLY A 467 -46.11 14.94 1.30
C GLY A 467 -46.18 13.72 0.38
N TYR A 468 -45.87 13.90 -0.91
CA TYR A 468 -45.98 12.88 -1.97
C TYR A 468 -47.41 12.35 -2.21
N GLN A 469 -48.43 13.13 -1.83
CA GLN A 469 -49.85 12.87 -2.13
C GLN A 469 -50.45 14.02 -2.96
N CYS A 470 -51.30 13.69 -3.92
CA CYS A 470 -52.08 14.69 -4.66
C CYS A 470 -53.32 15.06 -3.86
N VAL A 471 -53.29 16.25 -3.26
CA VAL A 471 -54.34 16.76 -2.38
C VAL A 471 -54.91 18.06 -2.93
N ASP A 472 -56.16 18.38 -2.58
CA ASP A 472 -56.77 19.65 -2.97
C ASP A 472 -56.13 20.79 -2.14
N PRO A 473 -55.47 21.79 -2.75
CA PRO A 473 -54.82 22.88 -2.02
C PRO A 473 -55.81 23.77 -1.25
N CYS A 474 -57.11 23.69 -1.50
CA CYS A 474 -58.15 24.34 -0.70
C CYS A 474 -58.53 23.57 0.57
N THR A 475 -58.11 22.31 0.71
CA THR A 475 -58.31 21.52 1.93
C THR A 475 -57.15 21.73 2.90
N SER A 476 -57.44 21.83 4.20
CA SER A 476 -56.43 22.08 5.24
C SER A 476 -55.48 20.89 5.42
N THR A 477 -54.39 20.87 4.65
CA THR A 477 -53.36 19.83 4.73
C THR A 477 -52.55 19.98 6.03
N SER A 478 -52.71 19.00 6.92
CA SER A 478 -52.06 18.84 8.24
C SER A 478 -52.56 19.76 9.38
N SER A 479 -53.22 19.14 10.35
CA SER A 479 -53.29 19.33 11.82
C SER A 479 -53.29 20.71 12.52
N SER A 480 -53.04 21.81 11.83
CA SER A 480 -53.08 23.18 12.34
C SER A 480 -54.26 23.90 11.70
N ARG A 481 -55.25 24.31 12.50
CA ARG A 481 -56.53 24.89 12.01
C ARG A 481 -56.40 26.34 11.51
N SER A 482 -55.63 26.54 10.46
CA SER A 482 -55.78 27.72 9.58
C SER A 482 -56.41 27.27 8.27
N SER A 483 -57.53 27.88 7.90
CA SER A 483 -58.06 27.79 6.54
C SER A 483 -57.09 28.47 5.58
N VAL A 484 -56.92 27.90 4.37
CA VAL A 484 -55.99 28.44 3.36
C VAL A 484 -56.45 29.81 2.83
N CYS A 485 -57.76 30.08 2.92
CA CYS A 485 -58.35 31.40 2.68
C CYS A 485 -58.92 32.02 3.96
N GLY A 486 -59.11 33.33 3.93
CA GLY A 486 -59.69 34.12 5.01
C GLY A 486 -61.14 33.78 5.34
N ILE A 487 -61.63 34.27 6.47
CA ILE A 487 -63.01 34.01 6.92
C ILE A 487 -64.00 34.60 5.91
N GLY A 488 -64.95 33.79 5.43
CA GLY A 488 -65.95 34.19 4.42
C GLY A 488 -65.47 34.14 2.96
N ALA A 489 -64.17 33.93 2.70
CA ALA A 489 -63.64 33.79 1.35
C ALA A 489 -63.93 32.40 0.74
N ARG A 490 -64.16 32.37 -0.58
CA ARG A 490 -64.21 31.15 -1.38
C ARG A 490 -62.80 30.76 -1.81
N CYS A 491 -62.45 29.49 -1.67
CA CYS A 491 -61.26 28.90 -2.28
C CYS A 491 -61.63 28.16 -3.58
N ASP A 492 -60.84 28.37 -4.64
CA ASP A 492 -60.83 27.55 -5.85
C ASP A 492 -59.42 26.99 -6.09
N ALA A 493 -59.29 25.68 -6.25
CA ALA A 493 -58.01 25.06 -6.61
C ALA A 493 -57.70 25.25 -8.10
N ARG A 494 -56.63 25.98 -8.43
CA ARG A 494 -56.22 26.27 -9.81
C ARG A 494 -54.69 26.33 -9.91
N ASN A 495 -54.11 25.80 -10.99
CA ASN A 495 -52.67 25.75 -11.23
C ASN A 495 -51.89 25.19 -10.03
N HIS A 496 -52.41 24.12 -9.41
CA HIS A 496 -51.85 23.49 -8.21
C HIS A 496 -51.78 24.39 -6.96
N GLY A 497 -52.49 25.52 -6.94
CA GLY A 497 -52.57 26.44 -5.80
C GLY A 497 -54.01 26.74 -5.37
N ALA A 498 -54.16 27.25 -4.16
CA ALA A 498 -55.41 27.80 -3.65
C ALA A 498 -55.60 29.24 -4.11
N VAL A 499 -56.69 29.52 -4.84
CA VAL A 499 -57.07 30.87 -5.26
C VAL A 499 -58.24 31.34 -4.41
N CYS A 500 -57.97 32.29 -3.51
CA CYS A 500 -58.96 32.86 -2.61
C CYS A 500 -59.68 34.05 -3.25
N SER A 501 -61.00 34.14 -3.09
CA SER A 501 -61.82 35.23 -3.62
C SER A 501 -63.01 35.56 -2.71
N CYS A 502 -63.40 36.83 -2.61
CA CYS A 502 -64.62 37.20 -1.90
C CYS A 502 -65.87 36.89 -2.75
N PRO A 503 -66.93 36.31 -2.17
CA PRO A 503 -68.22 36.14 -2.85
C PRO A 503 -68.83 37.46 -3.34
N VAL A 504 -69.69 37.40 -4.35
CA VAL A 504 -70.37 38.57 -4.92
C VAL A 504 -71.17 39.30 -3.83
N GLY A 505 -70.94 40.60 -3.67
CA GLY A 505 -71.54 41.42 -2.61
C GLY A 505 -70.73 41.48 -1.31
N GLN A 506 -69.52 40.92 -1.29
CA GLN A 506 -68.56 41.06 -0.20
C GLN A 506 -67.26 41.72 -0.68
N ASP A 507 -66.68 42.58 0.16
CA ASP A 507 -65.38 43.22 -0.04
C ASP A 507 -64.45 42.89 1.14
N GLY A 508 -63.14 42.88 0.90
CA GLY A 508 -62.13 42.54 1.90
C GLY A 508 -60.87 41.94 1.27
N ASP A 509 -59.95 41.48 2.11
CA ASP A 509 -58.81 40.67 1.68
C ASP A 509 -59.19 39.19 1.77
N PRO A 510 -59.28 38.44 0.65
CA PRO A 510 -59.71 37.05 0.66
C PRO A 510 -58.73 36.09 1.34
N LEU A 511 -57.52 36.53 1.71
CA LEU A 511 -56.58 35.76 2.55
C LEU A 511 -56.81 35.99 4.05
N VAL A 512 -57.55 37.04 4.43
CA VAL A 512 -57.76 37.43 5.83
C VAL A 512 -59.24 37.32 6.22
N GLU A 513 -60.11 38.13 5.60
CA GLU A 513 -61.55 38.16 5.85
C GLU A 513 -62.31 38.89 4.73
N CYS A 514 -63.41 38.31 4.26
CA CYS A 514 -64.39 38.94 3.39
C CYS A 514 -65.61 39.37 4.21
N ARG A 515 -66.07 40.62 4.04
CA ARG A 515 -67.22 41.17 4.77
C ARG A 515 -68.27 41.69 3.79
N ALA A 516 -69.54 41.72 4.22
CA ALA A 516 -70.63 42.25 3.39
C ALA A 516 -70.35 43.72 2.97
N SER A 517 -70.48 43.99 1.67
CA SER A 517 -70.28 45.32 1.10
C SER A 517 -71.46 46.22 1.46
N PHE A 518 -71.27 47.12 2.43
CA PHE A 518 -72.26 48.14 2.79
C PHE A 518 -72.32 49.24 1.72
N ARG A 519 -73.02 48.98 0.62
CA ARG A 519 -73.52 50.04 -0.26
C ARG A 519 -74.69 50.74 0.43
N GLY A 520 -74.40 51.88 1.05
CA GLY A 520 -75.39 52.93 1.34
C GLY A 520 -75.67 53.78 0.10
#